data_AF-A0A0F9BLQ0-F1
#
_entry.id   AF-A0A0F9BLQ0-F1
#
_cell.length_a   1.000
_cell.length_b   1.000
_cell.length_c   1.000
_cell.angle_alpha   90.00
_cell.angle_beta   90.00
_cell.angle_gamma   90.00
#
_symmetry.space_group_name_H-M   'P 1'
#
loop_
_entity.id
_entity.type
_entity.pdbx_description
1 polymer ?
#
loop_
_entity_poly.entity_id
_entity_poly.type
_entity_poly.pdbx_seq_one_letter_code
_entity_poly.pdbx_strand_id
1 'polypeptide(L)'
;MATRGFVRTQVSGRVHRFVWLGLGNGDDGEPISIPGAADMTFQAFGTFGAAGEIRMEGTCRETAATFFQMRDGGDNVISFDSADGEMLAQMVAFIRPRVTAGDVTTDLTAILLARSTMK
;
A
#
# COMPACT_ATOMS: atom_id res chain seq x y z
N MET A 1 -6.69 -5.87 14.00
CA MET A 1 -5.40 -5.16 13.99
C MET A 1 -4.26 -6.16 14.17
N ALA A 2 -3.83 -6.68 13.04
CA ALA A 2 -2.65 -7.50 12.86
C ALA A 2 -1.86 -6.95 11.65
N THR A 3 -0.57 -7.24 11.61
CA THR A 3 0.27 -6.97 10.44
C THR A 3 0.20 -8.14 9.47
N ARG A 4 -0.23 -7.88 8.24
CA ARG A 4 -0.37 -8.88 7.16
C ARG A 4 0.91 -8.92 6.33
N GLY A 5 1.47 -10.11 6.11
CA GLY A 5 2.61 -10.27 5.21
C GLY A 5 2.25 -9.96 3.75
N PHE A 6 3.26 -9.80 2.91
CA PHE A 6 3.09 -9.65 1.46
C PHE A 6 3.73 -10.79 0.66
N VAL A 7 3.24 -10.99 -0.56
CA VAL A 7 3.90 -11.80 -1.58
C VAL A 7 4.52 -10.89 -2.62
N ARG A 8 5.83 -11.01 -2.83
CA ARG A 8 6.54 -10.31 -3.91
C ARG A 8 6.65 -11.21 -5.14
N THR A 9 6.26 -10.68 -6.30
CA THR A 9 6.47 -11.31 -7.61
C THR A 9 7.16 -10.34 -8.56
N GLN A 10 8.06 -10.84 -9.40
CA GLN A 10 8.61 -10.07 -10.52
C GLN A 10 7.64 -10.20 -11.70
N VAL A 11 7.16 -9.08 -12.22
CA VAL A 11 6.20 -9.07 -13.34
C VAL A 11 6.94 -9.06 -14.67
N SER A 12 7.95 -8.20 -14.80
CA SER A 12 8.82 -8.11 -15.96
C SER A 12 10.04 -7.26 -15.63
N GLY A 13 11.25 -7.68 -16.01
CA GLY A 13 12.47 -6.90 -15.81
C GLY A 13 12.59 -6.36 -14.37
N ARG A 14 12.60 -5.04 -14.21
CA ARG A 14 12.68 -4.38 -12.89
C ARG A 14 11.33 -3.96 -12.29
N VAL A 15 10.24 -4.52 -12.80
CA VAL A 15 8.88 -4.28 -12.30
C VAL A 15 8.51 -5.38 -11.32
N HIS A 16 8.22 -4.98 -10.09
CA HIS A 16 7.83 -5.86 -9.00
C HIS A 16 6.41 -5.56 -8.57
N ARG A 17 5.69 -6.62 -8.22
CA ARG A 17 4.35 -6.57 -7.66
C ARG A 17 4.39 -7.13 -6.23
N PHE A 18 3.91 -6.35 -5.29
CA PHE A 18 3.76 -6.69 -3.88
C PHE A 18 2.28 -6.80 -3.56
N VAL A 19 1.86 -7.92 -2.98
CA VAL A 19 0.44 -8.21 -2.72
C VAL A 19 0.25 -8.53 -1.25
N TRP A 20 -0.60 -7.75 -0.58
CA TRP A 20 -1.11 -8.04 0.76
C TRP A 20 -2.54 -8.57 0.62
N LEU A 21 -2.82 -9.69 1.28
CA LEU A 21 -4.13 -10.35 1.27
C LEU A 21 -4.73 -10.34 2.67
N GLY A 22 -6.05 -10.41 2.77
CA GLY A 22 -6.71 -10.62 4.07
C GLY A 22 -6.65 -9.40 4.98
N LEU A 23 -6.58 -8.18 4.43
CA LEU A 23 -6.51 -6.95 5.24
C LEU A 23 -7.90 -6.65 5.81
N GLY A 24 -8.08 -6.91 7.10
CA GLY A 24 -9.32 -6.59 7.82
C GLY A 24 -9.29 -5.22 8.50
N ASN A 25 -10.38 -4.85 9.17
CA ASN A 25 -10.48 -3.57 9.87
C ASN A 25 -9.35 -3.38 10.90
N GLY A 26 -8.64 -2.25 10.78
CA GLY A 26 -7.52 -1.88 11.63
C GLY A 26 -6.22 -2.64 11.35
N ASP A 27 -6.17 -3.52 10.35
CA ASP A 27 -4.94 -4.20 9.96
C ASP A 27 -4.00 -3.28 9.17
N ASP A 28 -2.71 -3.56 9.24
CA ASP A 28 -1.69 -2.94 8.40
C ASP A 28 -0.93 -3.99 7.59
N GLY A 29 -0.31 -3.57 6.50
CA GLY A 29 0.60 -4.41 5.74
C GLY A 29 2.00 -4.40 6.35
N GLU A 30 2.70 -5.53 6.23
CA GLU A 30 4.13 -5.61 6.47
C GLU A 30 4.84 -4.60 5.55
N PRO A 31 5.67 -3.69 6.11
CA PRO A 31 6.34 -2.68 5.31
C PRO A 31 7.34 -3.30 4.32
N ILE A 32 7.32 -2.82 3.08
CA ILE A 32 8.35 -3.16 2.10
C ILE A 32 9.39 -2.05 2.04
N SER A 33 10.66 -2.41 1.87
CA SER A 33 11.76 -1.47 1.61
C SER A 33 12.00 -1.36 0.11
N ILE A 34 11.82 -0.16 -0.45
CA ILE A 34 11.93 0.09 -1.89
C ILE A 34 12.62 1.42 -2.27
N PRO A 35 13.78 1.77 -1.68
CA PRO A 35 14.41 3.08 -1.84
C PRO A 35 14.82 3.44 -3.29
N GLY A 36 14.86 2.47 -4.21
CA GLY A 36 15.15 2.69 -5.64
C GLY A 36 13.92 2.67 -6.55
N ALA A 37 12.71 2.70 -6.03
CA ALA A 37 11.47 2.74 -6.83
C ALA A 37 10.80 4.11 -6.73
N ALA A 38 10.76 4.83 -7.85
CA ALA A 38 10.08 6.11 -7.97
C ALA A 38 8.71 5.96 -8.67
N ASP A 39 8.59 5.05 -9.64
CA ASP A 39 7.32 4.81 -10.31
C ASP A 39 6.56 3.73 -9.57
N MET A 40 5.46 4.12 -8.95
CA MET A 40 4.63 3.25 -8.15
C MET A 40 3.15 3.52 -8.39
N THR A 41 2.38 2.45 -8.49
CA THR A 41 0.92 2.48 -8.55
C THR A 41 0.38 1.58 -7.45
N PHE A 42 -0.54 2.12 -6.66
CA PHE A 42 -1.25 1.40 -5.62
C PHE A 42 -2.65 1.05 -6.11
N GLN A 43 -3.11 -0.16 -5.83
CA GLN A 43 -4.46 -0.61 -6.11
C GLN A 43 -5.02 -1.34 -4.88
N ALA A 44 -6.27 -1.09 -4.54
CA ALA A 44 -6.99 -1.86 -3.53
C ALA A 44 -8.35 -2.31 -4.03
N PHE A 45 -8.76 -3.51 -3.62
CA PHE A 45 -10.06 -4.09 -3.94
C PHE A 45 -10.44 -5.16 -2.91
N GLY A 46 -11.66 -5.69 -2.99
CA GLY A 46 -12.19 -6.69 -2.07
C GLY A 46 -13.46 -6.20 -1.39
N THR A 47 -13.73 -6.68 -0.19
CA THR A 47 -14.88 -6.28 0.60
C THR A 47 -14.48 -5.21 1.60
N PHE A 48 -14.94 -3.97 1.40
CA PHE A 48 -14.63 -2.86 2.32
C PHE A 48 -15.44 -2.92 3.62
N GLY A 49 -16.63 -3.53 3.60
CA GLY A 49 -17.56 -3.49 4.74
C GLY A 49 -18.18 -2.10 4.90
N ALA A 50 -18.83 -1.85 6.05
CA ALA A 50 -19.40 -0.55 6.36
C ALA A 50 -18.30 0.50 6.63
N ALA A 51 -18.30 1.58 5.84
CA ALA A 51 -17.32 2.67 5.92
C ALA A 51 -15.85 2.21 5.85
N GLY A 52 -15.59 1.11 5.12
CA GLY A 52 -14.24 0.61 4.91
C GLY A 52 -13.35 1.65 4.24
N GLU A 53 -12.13 1.78 4.72
CA GLU A 53 -11.14 2.68 4.12
C GLU A 53 -9.76 2.05 4.19
N ILE A 54 -9.05 2.09 3.07
CA ILE A 54 -7.64 1.70 2.98
C ILE A 54 -6.81 2.85 2.42
N ARG A 55 -5.66 3.08 3.02
CA ARG A 55 -4.74 4.14 2.60
C ARG A 55 -3.33 3.61 2.43
N MET A 56 -2.55 4.31 1.61
CA MET A 56 -1.12 4.04 1.49
C MET A 56 -0.32 4.96 2.40
N GLU A 57 0.58 4.37 3.18
CA GLU A 57 1.46 5.09 4.09
C GLU A 57 2.93 4.85 3.72
N GLY A 58 3.76 5.88 3.87
CA GLY A 58 5.18 5.84 3.54
C GLY A 58 6.05 6.49 4.61
N THR A 59 7.36 6.22 4.57
CA THR A 59 8.34 6.90 5.43
C THR A 59 9.73 6.94 4.80
N CYS A 60 10.43 8.06 5.00
CA CYS A 60 11.84 8.24 4.61
C CYS A 60 12.80 8.01 5.79
N ARG A 61 12.29 7.56 6.94
CA ARG A 61 13.12 7.26 8.10
C ARG A 61 13.93 5.98 7.86
N GLU A 62 15.00 5.83 8.62
CA GLU A 62 15.87 4.64 8.59
C GLU A 62 15.13 3.37 9.04
N THR A 63 14.09 3.53 9.88
CA THR A 63 13.26 2.43 10.37
C THR A 63 11.79 2.62 10.01
N ALA A 64 11.10 1.50 9.82
CA ALA A 64 9.67 1.42 9.54
C ALA A 64 8.77 1.65 10.77
N ALA A 65 9.09 2.65 11.61
CA ALA A 65 8.42 2.88 12.90
C ALA A 65 7.26 3.88 12.84
N THR A 66 7.36 4.90 11.97
CA THR A 66 6.35 5.94 11.84
C THR A 66 6.15 6.29 10.38
N PHE A 67 4.90 6.35 9.95
CA PHE A 67 4.52 6.59 8.55
C PHE A 67 3.63 7.82 8.42
N PHE A 68 3.74 8.49 7.28
CA PHE A 68 2.81 9.54 6.85
C PHE A 68 1.93 9.03 5.71
N GLN A 69 0.76 9.63 5.51
CA GLN A 69 -0.13 9.28 4.40
C GLN A 69 0.41 9.83 3.07
N MET A 70 0.50 8.97 2.06
CA MET A 70 1.02 9.33 0.75
C MET A 70 -0.03 10.06 -0.09
N ARG A 71 0.43 10.68 -1.18
CA ARG A 71 -0.39 11.50 -2.09
C ARG A 71 -0.10 11.17 -3.55
N ASP A 72 -1.03 11.56 -4.42
CA ASP A 72 -0.88 11.51 -5.87
C ASP A 72 -0.25 12.80 -6.44
N GLY A 73 -0.18 12.90 -7.77
CA GLY A 73 0.34 14.07 -8.48
C GLY A 73 -0.56 15.32 -8.40
N GLY A 74 -1.81 15.17 -7.99
CA GLY A 74 -2.79 16.23 -7.75
C GLY A 74 -2.80 16.73 -6.29
N ASP A 75 -1.90 16.22 -5.45
CA ASP A 75 -1.86 16.46 -4.00
C ASP A 75 -3.08 15.89 -3.24
N ASN A 76 -3.81 14.95 -3.83
CA ASN A 76 -4.86 14.22 -3.12
C ASN A 76 -4.24 13.08 -2.29
N VAL A 77 -4.82 12.82 -1.13
CA VAL A 77 -4.36 11.72 -0.28
C VAL A 77 -4.74 10.37 -0.89
N ILE A 78 -3.83 9.41 -0.83
CA ILE A 78 -4.11 8.05 -1.31
C ILE A 78 -4.93 7.34 -0.23
N SER A 79 -6.24 7.38 -0.40
CA SER A 79 -7.25 6.76 0.46
C SER A 79 -8.41 6.29 -0.42
N PHE A 80 -8.80 5.03 -0.28
CA PHE A 80 -9.89 4.44 -1.04
C PHE A 80 -10.95 3.89 -0.10
N ASP A 81 -12.21 4.22 -0.37
CA ASP A 81 -13.41 3.69 0.29
C ASP A 81 -14.15 2.65 -0.58
N SER A 82 -13.61 2.41 -1.77
CA SER A 82 -14.10 1.49 -2.78
C SER A 82 -12.92 0.97 -3.62
N ALA A 83 -13.16 0.00 -4.49
CA ALA A 83 -12.09 -0.59 -5.29
C ALA A 83 -11.55 0.44 -6.30
N ASP A 84 -10.27 0.78 -6.20
CA ASP A 84 -9.63 1.80 -7.04
C ASP A 84 -8.10 1.60 -7.11
N GLY A 85 -7.43 2.42 -7.92
CA GLY A 85 -5.98 2.49 -7.95
C GLY A 85 -5.44 3.79 -8.53
N GLU A 86 -4.34 4.28 -7.95
CA GLU A 86 -3.75 5.58 -8.25
C GLU A 86 -2.22 5.52 -8.19
N MET A 87 -1.58 6.41 -8.95
CA MET A 87 -0.14 6.65 -8.90
C MET A 87 0.27 7.31 -7.58
N LEU A 88 1.40 6.89 -7.03
CA LEU A 88 2.01 7.55 -5.88
C LEU A 88 3.04 8.59 -6.34
N ALA A 89 2.96 9.81 -5.80
CA ALA A 89 3.88 10.88 -6.17
C ALA A 89 5.20 10.85 -5.38
N GLN A 90 5.18 10.41 -4.12
CA GLN A 90 6.38 10.45 -3.27
C GLN A 90 7.24 9.19 -3.39
N MET A 91 8.55 9.37 -3.52
CA MET A 91 9.54 8.32 -3.29
C MET A 91 9.85 8.23 -1.78
N VAL A 92 9.78 7.02 -1.23
CA VAL A 92 9.99 6.75 0.21
C VAL A 92 10.88 5.52 0.41
N ALA A 93 11.47 5.38 1.61
CA ALA A 93 12.32 4.23 1.94
C ALA A 93 11.48 2.98 2.26
N PHE A 94 10.41 3.16 3.02
CA PHE A 94 9.46 2.11 3.37
C PHE A 94 8.03 2.53 3.04
N ILE A 95 7.21 1.56 2.65
CA ILE A 95 5.82 1.78 2.27
C ILE A 95 4.94 0.62 2.72
N ARG A 96 3.69 0.89 3.07
CA ARG A 96 2.69 -0.14 3.43
C ARG A 96 1.25 0.34 3.22
N PRO A 97 0.30 -0.58 2.98
CA PRO A 97 -1.13 -0.28 3.12
C PRO A 97 -1.55 -0.28 4.59
N ARG A 98 -2.60 0.46 4.92
CA ARG A 98 -3.29 0.39 6.21
C ARG A 98 -4.79 0.53 6.04
N VAL A 99 -5.56 -0.35 6.69
CA VAL A 99 -7.00 -0.24 6.78
C VAL A 99 -7.35 0.60 8.01
N THR A 100 -8.00 1.74 7.80
CA THR A 100 -8.32 2.73 8.85
C THR A 100 -9.75 2.62 9.37
N ALA A 101 -10.64 2.04 8.57
CA ALA A 101 -12.04 1.83 8.92
C ALA A 101 -12.59 0.58 8.23
N GLY A 102 -13.78 0.16 8.64
CA GLY A 102 -14.44 -1.07 8.19
C GLY A 102 -15.15 -1.79 9.33
N ASP A 103 -15.54 -3.03 9.09
CA ASP A 103 -16.21 -3.90 10.05
C ASP A 103 -15.64 -5.34 9.99
N VAL A 104 -16.34 -6.29 10.61
CA VAL A 104 -15.93 -7.70 10.67
C VAL A 104 -15.99 -8.41 9.31
N THR A 105 -16.65 -7.82 8.32
CA THR A 105 -16.73 -8.31 6.94
C THR A 105 -15.65 -7.71 6.04
N THR A 106 -14.88 -6.74 6.53
CA THR A 106 -13.78 -6.14 5.77
C THR A 106 -12.71 -7.18 5.47
N ASP A 107 -12.44 -7.38 4.19
CA ASP A 107 -11.42 -8.27 3.65
C ASP A 107 -10.88 -7.67 2.35
N LEU A 108 -9.75 -6.97 2.46
CA LEU A 108 -9.15 -6.22 1.37
C LEU A 108 -7.88 -6.89 0.85
N THR A 109 -7.70 -6.79 -0.46
CA THR A 109 -6.45 -7.06 -1.15
C THR A 109 -5.84 -5.75 -1.59
N ALA A 110 -4.57 -5.56 -1.28
CA ALA A 110 -3.81 -4.39 -1.65
C ALA A 110 -2.61 -4.79 -2.51
N ILE A 111 -2.40 -4.07 -3.61
CA ILE A 111 -1.31 -4.31 -4.55
C ILE A 111 -0.50 -3.04 -4.72
N LEU A 112 0.81 -3.14 -4.58
CA LEU A 112 1.74 -2.13 -5.07
C LEU A 112 2.49 -2.69 -6.28
N LEU A 113 2.37 -2.02 -7.41
CA LEU A 113 3.23 -2.24 -8.57
C LEU A 113 4.30 -1.16 -8.57
N ALA A 114 5.56 -1.55 -8.59
CA ALA A 114 6.69 -0.63 -8.52
C ALA A 114 7.76 -0.99 -9.55
N ARG A 115 8.28 0.02 -10.26
CA ARG A 115 9.48 -0.13 -11.09
C ARG A 115 10.69 0.33 -10.30
N SER A 116 11.60 -0.59 -10.03
CA SER A 116 12.82 -0.30 -9.28
C SER A 116 14.03 -0.12 -10.20
N THR A 117 15.01 0.65 -9.74
CA THR A 117 16.37 0.64 -10.31
C THR A 117 17.28 -0.38 -9.61
N MET A 118 16.82 -0.93 -8.49
CA MET A 118 17.53 -1.97 -7.74
C MET A 118 17.57 -3.27 -8.55
N LYS A 119 18.66 -4.02 -8.40
CA LYS A 119 18.88 -5.29 -9.11
C LYS A 119 18.08 -6.42 -8.49
#